data_AF-A0AAD6PK70-F1
#
_entry.id   AF-A0AAD6PK70-F1
#
_cell.length_a   1.000
_cell.length_b   1.000
_cell.length_c   1.000
_cell.angle_alpha   90.00
_cell.angle_beta   90.00
_cell.angle_gamma   90.00
#
_symmetry.space_group_name_H-M   'P 1'
#
loop_
_entity.id
_entity.type
_entity.pdbx_description
1 polymer ?
#
loop_
_entity_poly.entity_id
_entity_poly.type
_entity_poly.pdbx_seq_one_letter_code
_entity_poly.pdbx_strand_id
1 'polypeptide(L)'
;MKDIKKRQRGYRNLRKALCVGYANKLAERMVQHNGYRTIGFKPQLVQVHPSSTLKTDEDGMFPNYIVYHELIATSRPFMRNVCAVEMAWVSPILKKLEKLDIDKLSGGSGRSIREESEKKVTSLPKKEEAVAGVPDDRESRIQAARDRFLARKGKK
;
A
#
# COMPACT_ATOMS: atom_id res chain seq x y z
N MET A 1 -18.80 4.91 -36.73
CA MET A 1 -18.00 3.82 -36.10
C MET A 1 -16.49 4.08 -36.07
N LYS A 2 -15.89 4.66 -37.13
CA LYS A 2 -14.43 4.98 -37.18
C LYS A 2 -13.99 6.00 -36.10
N ASP A 3 -14.82 6.99 -35.79
CA ASP A 3 -14.49 8.07 -34.83
C ASP A 3 -14.40 7.58 -33.38
N ILE A 4 -15.23 6.62 -33.00
CA ILE A 4 -15.24 6.03 -31.66
C ILE A 4 -13.93 5.26 -31.43
N LYS A 5 -13.51 4.43 -32.39
CA LYS A 5 -12.23 3.71 -32.31
C LYS A 5 -11.04 4.66 -32.26
N LYS A 6 -11.07 5.74 -33.06
CA LYS A 6 -10.03 6.78 -33.03
C LYS A 6 -9.94 7.44 -31.65
N ARG A 7 -11.08 7.79 -31.05
CA ARG A 7 -11.15 8.39 -29.70
C ARG A 7 -10.61 7.45 -28.62
N GLN A 8 -11.01 6.18 -28.66
CA GLN A 8 -10.51 5.15 -27.72
C GLN A 8 -9.00 4.99 -27.81
N ARG A 9 -8.44 4.97 -29.03
CA ARG A 9 -7.00 4.93 -29.25
C ARG A 9 -6.29 6.18 -28.72
N GLY A 10 -6.85 7.37 -28.96
CA GLY A 10 -6.33 8.62 -28.40
C GLY A 10 -6.31 8.62 -26.87
N TYR A 11 -7.40 8.19 -26.24
CA TYR A 11 -7.50 8.06 -24.79
C TYR A 11 -6.48 7.06 -24.22
N ARG A 12 -6.30 5.91 -24.87
CA ARG A 12 -5.27 4.93 -24.50
C ARG A 12 -3.86 5.52 -24.57
N ASN A 13 -3.54 6.24 -25.64
CA ASN A 13 -2.23 6.89 -25.81
C ASN A 13 -1.98 7.97 -24.75
N LEU A 14 -3.00 8.76 -24.41
CA LEU A 14 -2.92 9.75 -23.32
C LEU A 14 -2.61 9.08 -21.98
N ARG A 15 -3.33 8.02 -21.61
CA ARG A 15 -3.08 7.27 -20.38
C ARG A 15 -1.67 6.67 -20.34
N LYS A 16 -1.20 6.16 -21.48
CA LYS A 16 0.18 5.65 -21.62
C LYS A 16 1.20 6.77 -21.40
N ALA A 17 0.99 7.96 -21.98
CA ALA A 17 1.86 9.10 -21.78
C ALA A 17 1.90 9.54 -20.31
N LEU A 18 0.73 9.59 -19.63
CA LEU A 18 0.65 9.87 -18.20
C LEU A 18 1.40 8.83 -17.36
N CYS A 19 1.24 7.54 -17.67
CA CYS A 19 1.96 6.45 -16.99
C CYS A 19 3.49 6.63 -17.07
N VAL A 20 4.00 7.06 -18.23
CA VAL A 20 5.44 7.28 -18.43
C VAL A 20 5.92 8.56 -17.74
N GLY A 21 5.16 9.65 -17.84
CA GLY A 21 5.53 10.94 -17.23
C GLY A 21 5.47 10.92 -15.69
N TYR A 22 4.51 10.19 -15.12
CA TYR A 22 4.32 10.03 -13.67
C TYR A 22 4.83 8.67 -13.17
N ALA A 23 5.95 8.19 -13.72
CA ALA A 23 6.54 6.89 -13.41
C ALA A 23 6.79 6.63 -11.91
N ASN A 24 7.00 7.69 -11.11
CA ASN A 24 7.20 7.61 -9.65
C ASN A 24 5.89 7.71 -8.84
N LYS A 25 4.75 7.95 -9.49
CA LYS A 25 3.42 8.02 -8.86
C LYS A 25 2.53 6.87 -9.31
N LEU A 26 3.09 5.67 -9.33
CA LEU A 26 2.37 4.45 -9.61
C LEU A 26 1.87 3.81 -8.30
N ALA A 27 0.76 3.12 -8.37
CA ALA A 27 0.24 2.30 -7.28
C ALA A 27 -0.32 0.98 -7.80
N GLU A 28 -0.10 -0.07 -7.02
CA GLU A 28 -0.61 -1.42 -7.27
C GLU A 28 -1.74 -1.73 -6.31
N ARG A 29 -2.82 -2.31 -6.83
CA ARG A 29 -3.97 -2.73 -6.04
C ARG A 29 -3.62 -3.97 -5.23
N MET A 30 -4.16 -4.06 -4.02
CA MET A 30 -4.02 -5.23 -3.16
C MET A 30 -4.93 -6.37 -3.66
N VAL A 31 -4.48 -7.62 -3.52
CA VAL A 31 -5.15 -8.79 -4.12
C VAL A 31 -6.58 -8.98 -3.58
N GLN A 32 -6.78 -8.73 -2.29
CA GLN A 32 -8.03 -9.07 -1.60
C GLN A 32 -8.98 -7.88 -1.39
N HIS A 33 -8.57 -6.65 -1.69
CA HIS A 33 -9.40 -5.47 -1.48
C HIS A 33 -8.97 -4.29 -2.36
N ASN A 34 -9.89 -3.34 -2.55
CA ASN A 34 -9.71 -2.13 -3.35
C ASN A 34 -8.77 -1.07 -2.73
N GLY A 35 -7.89 -1.49 -1.83
CA GLY A 35 -6.77 -0.68 -1.35
C GLY A 35 -5.60 -0.78 -2.30
N TYR A 36 -4.71 0.20 -2.23
CA TYR A 36 -3.54 0.29 -3.08
C TYR A 36 -2.29 0.45 -2.24
N ARG A 37 -1.17 -0.02 -2.79
CA ARG A 37 0.17 0.21 -2.28
C ARG A 37 0.93 1.04 -3.29
N THR A 38 1.47 2.17 -2.87
CA THR A 38 2.30 3.00 -3.75
C THR A 38 3.57 2.25 -4.14
N ILE A 39 3.99 2.44 -5.38
CA ILE A 39 5.22 1.87 -5.95
C ILE A 39 6.28 2.97 -5.87
N GLY A 40 7.40 2.69 -5.21
CA GLY A 40 8.45 3.68 -4.97
C GLY A 40 9.32 3.31 -3.78
N PHE A 41 10.14 4.29 -3.35
CA PHE A 41 11.09 4.11 -2.26
C PHE A 41 10.42 3.82 -0.90
N LYS A 42 9.31 4.52 -0.61
CA LYS A 42 8.54 4.34 0.62
C LYS A 42 7.11 3.91 0.25
N PRO A 43 6.88 2.60 0.09
CA PRO A 43 5.55 2.10 -0.21
C PRO A 43 4.61 2.39 0.97
N GLN A 44 3.45 2.95 0.66
CA GLN A 44 2.42 3.28 1.63
C GLN A 44 1.09 2.66 1.21
N LEU A 45 0.32 2.19 2.19
CA LEU A 45 -1.06 1.74 1.97
C LEU A 45 -1.98 2.96 1.89
N VAL A 46 -2.71 3.04 0.79
CA VAL A 46 -3.53 4.19 0.40
C VAL A 46 -4.83 3.72 -0.23
N GLN A 47 -5.88 4.53 -0.12
CA GLN A 47 -7.17 4.27 -0.76
C GLN A 47 -7.45 5.30 -1.86
N VAL A 48 -8.31 4.95 -2.82
CA VAL A 48 -8.81 5.93 -3.78
C VAL A 48 -9.77 6.88 -3.04
N HIS A 49 -9.57 8.19 -3.19
CA HIS A 49 -10.44 9.18 -2.56
C HIS A 49 -11.88 9.05 -3.08
N PRO A 50 -12.92 9.13 -2.23
CA PRO A 50 -14.33 8.97 -2.65
C PRO A 50 -14.80 9.93 -3.75
N SER A 51 -14.18 11.10 -3.88
CA SER A 51 -14.49 12.06 -4.96
C SER A 51 -13.92 11.65 -6.33
N SER A 52 -13.12 10.59 -6.41
CA SER A 52 -12.53 10.13 -7.67
C SER A 52 -13.53 9.28 -8.45
N THR A 53 -13.58 9.46 -9.77
CA THR A 53 -14.52 8.76 -10.66
C THR A 53 -13.93 7.48 -11.27
N LEU A 54 -13.10 6.74 -10.52
CA LEU A 54 -12.52 5.50 -10.99
C LEU A 54 -13.60 4.42 -11.08
N LYS A 55 -13.75 3.82 -12.26
CA LYS A 55 -14.73 2.75 -12.47
C LYS A 55 -14.18 1.42 -11.97
N THR A 56 -15.04 0.65 -11.30
CA THR A 56 -14.83 -0.76 -11.04
C THR A 56 -15.22 -1.60 -12.26
N ASP A 57 -14.71 -2.82 -12.33
CA ASP A 57 -15.23 -3.85 -13.22
C ASP A 57 -16.54 -4.47 -12.67
N GLU A 58 -17.02 -5.52 -13.34
CA GLU A 58 -18.25 -6.24 -13.00
C GLU A 58 -18.20 -6.91 -11.62
N ASP A 59 -17.00 -7.26 -11.14
CA ASP A 59 -16.77 -7.87 -9.82
C ASP A 59 -16.62 -6.81 -8.71
N GLY A 60 -16.85 -5.53 -9.01
CA GLY A 60 -16.68 -4.43 -8.06
C GLY A 60 -15.21 -4.12 -7.77
N MET A 61 -14.30 -4.57 -8.63
CA MET A 61 -12.87 -4.53 -8.44
C MET A 61 -12.25 -3.36 -9.23
N PHE A 62 -11.37 -2.58 -8.57
CA PHE A 62 -10.64 -1.51 -9.26
C PHE A 62 -9.51 -2.06 -10.16
N PRO A 63 -8.98 -1.26 -11.10
CA PRO A 63 -7.83 -1.66 -11.92
C PRO A 63 -6.60 -2.06 -11.09
N ASN A 64 -5.84 -3.06 -11.55
CA ASN A 64 -4.64 -3.55 -10.85
C ASN A 64 -3.56 -2.48 -10.68
N TYR A 65 -3.39 -1.62 -11.68
CA TYR A 65 -2.40 -0.54 -11.65
C TYR A 65 -3.05 0.79 -11.96
N ILE A 66 -2.67 1.80 -11.20
CA ILE A 66 -3.09 3.18 -11.40
C ILE A 66 -1.89 4.12 -11.32
N VAL A 67 -2.06 5.29 -11.93
CA VAL A 67 -1.24 6.46 -11.67
C VAL A 67 -2.07 7.48 -10.88
N TYR A 68 -1.45 8.19 -9.95
CA TYR A 68 -2.11 9.23 -9.14
C TYR A 68 -1.41 10.58 -9.27
N HIS A 69 -2.16 11.67 -9.10
CA HIS A 69 -1.56 13.01 -9.11
C HIS A 69 -1.12 13.45 -7.71
N GLU A 70 -1.97 13.21 -6.71
CA GLU A 70 -1.79 13.71 -5.35
C GLU A 70 -2.03 12.62 -4.31
N LEU A 71 -1.30 12.72 -3.20
CA LEU A 71 -1.55 11.98 -1.97
C LEU A 71 -2.03 12.96 -0.90
N ILE A 72 -3.20 12.70 -0.33
CA ILE A 72 -3.72 13.42 0.81
C ILE A 72 -3.31 12.66 2.07
N ALA A 73 -2.45 13.28 2.87
CA ALA A 73 -2.10 12.77 4.19
C ALA A 73 -3.23 13.09 5.18
N THR A 74 -4.00 12.06 5.56
CA THR A 74 -4.98 12.12 6.65
C THR A 74 -4.81 10.89 7.55
N SER A 75 -5.71 10.67 8.51
CA SER A 75 -5.76 9.43 9.29
C SER A 75 -5.91 8.18 8.40
N ARG A 76 -6.52 8.32 7.23
CA ARG A 76 -6.55 7.32 6.15
C ARG A 76 -5.99 7.95 4.88
N PRO A 77 -4.75 7.66 4.48
CA PRO A 77 -4.14 8.25 3.29
C PRO A 77 -4.97 7.97 2.02
N PHE A 78 -5.24 9.01 1.24
CA PHE A 78 -6.03 8.92 0.01
C PHE A 78 -5.26 9.41 -1.21
N MET A 79 -5.53 8.82 -2.37
CA MET A 79 -5.06 9.30 -3.68
C MET A 79 -6.18 10.06 -4.42
N ARG A 80 -5.82 11.20 -5.02
CA ARG A 80 -6.71 11.97 -5.90
C ARG A 80 -6.20 11.99 -7.34
N ASN A 81 -7.15 12.21 -8.26
CA ASN A 81 -6.93 12.29 -9.71
C ASN A 81 -6.21 11.03 -10.22
N VAL A 82 -6.85 9.88 -9.97
CA VAL A 82 -6.33 8.56 -10.34
C VAL A 82 -6.69 8.19 -11.77
N CYS A 83 -5.81 7.48 -12.45
CA CYS A 83 -6.04 6.98 -13.80
C CYS A 83 -5.57 5.52 -13.94
N ALA A 84 -6.41 4.69 -14.54
CA ALA A 84 -6.11 3.28 -14.79
C ALA A 84 -5.02 3.10 -15.85
N VAL A 85 -4.02 2.27 -15.56
CA VAL A 85 -2.91 1.97 -16.47
C VAL A 85 -2.75 0.47 -16.70
N GLU A 86 -2.17 0.09 -17.83
CA GLU A 86 -1.96 -1.31 -18.22
C GLU A 86 -0.61 -1.83 -17.72
N MET A 87 -0.55 -3.09 -17.28
CA MET A 87 0.69 -3.74 -16.80
C MET A 87 1.81 -3.68 -17.84
N ALA A 88 1.48 -3.77 -19.14
CA ALA A 88 2.45 -3.68 -20.22
C ALA A 88 3.21 -2.33 -20.26
N TRP A 89 2.60 -1.25 -19.76
CA TRP A 89 3.24 0.06 -19.69
C TRP A 89 4.01 0.26 -18.38
N VAL A 90 3.54 -0.38 -17.30
CA VAL A 90 4.13 -0.30 -15.96
C VAL A 90 5.39 -1.17 -15.83
N SER A 91 5.37 -2.40 -16.35
CA SER A 91 6.48 -3.35 -16.27
C SER A 91 7.87 -2.78 -16.65
N PRO A 92 8.05 -2.05 -17.77
CA PRO A 92 9.35 -1.46 -18.09
C PRO A 92 9.78 -0.36 -17.12
N ILE A 93 8.84 0.31 -16.46
CA ILE A 93 9.11 1.33 -15.43
C ILE A 93 9.60 0.64 -14.15
N LEU A 94 8.92 -0.43 -13.71
CA LEU A 94 9.32 -1.20 -12.53
C LEU A 94 10.76 -1.73 -12.65
N LYS A 95 11.08 -2.34 -13.79
CA LYS A 95 12.44 -2.83 -14.08
C LYS A 95 13.51 -1.73 -14.04
N LYS A 96 13.15 -0.49 -14.36
CA LYS A 96 14.07 0.65 -14.24
C LYS A 96 14.21 1.05 -12.78
N LEU A 97 13.09 1.16 -12.05
CA LEU A 97 13.05 1.55 -10.65
C LEU A 97 13.82 0.58 -9.74
N GLU A 98 13.73 -0.73 -9.99
CA GLU A 98 14.51 -1.76 -9.27
C GLU A 98 16.02 -1.58 -9.42
N LYS A 99 16.47 -1.03 -10.54
CA LYS A 99 17.89 -0.79 -10.82
C LYS A 99 18.38 0.58 -10.34
N LEU A 100 17.49 1.44 -9.84
CA LEU A 100 17.87 2.77 -9.38
C LEU A 100 18.51 2.70 -8.00
N ASP A 101 19.71 3.26 -7.90
CA ASP A 101 20.42 3.44 -6.64
C ASP A 101 20.08 4.82 -6.06
N ILE A 102 19.25 4.81 -5.03
CA ILE A 102 18.71 6.02 -4.42
C ILE A 102 19.80 6.75 -3.63
N ASP A 103 20.76 6.04 -3.05
CA ASP A 103 21.84 6.65 -2.26
C ASP A 103 22.76 7.47 -3.16
N LYS A 104 23.03 6.97 -4.38
CA LYS A 104 23.75 7.72 -5.41
C LYS A 104 22.98 8.94 -5.90
N LEU A 105 21.67 8.81 -6.11
CA LEU A 105 20.81 9.92 -6.56
C LEU A 105 20.61 10.98 -5.48
N SER A 106 20.64 10.59 -4.21
CA SER A 106 20.53 11.48 -3.06
C SER A 106 21.82 12.25 -2.75
N GLY A 107 22.90 12.05 -3.51
CA GLY A 107 24.18 12.70 -3.29
C GLY A 107 24.95 12.18 -2.05
N GLY A 108 24.64 10.97 -1.57
CA GLY A 108 25.36 10.35 -0.45
C GLY A 108 25.04 10.90 0.95
N SER A 109 24.29 12.00 1.07
CA SER A 109 23.94 12.63 2.37
C SER A 109 22.96 11.83 3.22
N GLY A 110 22.32 10.78 2.66
CA GLY A 110 21.29 9.99 3.35
C GLY A 110 21.81 9.03 4.44
N ARG A 111 23.12 8.77 4.51
CA ARG A 111 23.68 7.84 5.51
C ARG A 111 23.54 8.36 6.95
N SER A 112 23.64 9.68 7.19
CA SER A 112 23.56 10.22 8.55
C SER A 112 22.15 10.16 9.16
N ILE A 113 21.11 10.38 8.34
CA ILE A 113 19.71 10.39 8.82
C ILE A 113 19.19 8.96 9.04
N ARG A 114 19.61 8.01 8.19
CA ARG A 114 19.15 6.62 8.29
C ARG A 114 19.64 5.96 9.57
N GLU A 115 20.90 6.20 9.95
CA GLU A 115 21.43 5.77 11.24
C GLU A 115 20.68 6.39 12.42
N GLU A 116 20.34 7.69 12.39
CA GLU A 116 19.57 8.31 13.47
C GLU A 116 18.13 7.77 13.57
N SER A 117 17.48 7.49 12.44
CA SER A 117 16.11 6.96 12.43
C SER A 117 16.04 5.50 12.87
N GLU A 118 17.01 4.66 12.47
CA GLU A 118 17.10 3.26 12.92
C GLU A 118 17.52 3.20 14.40
N LYS A 119 18.46 4.07 14.84
CA LYS A 119 18.82 4.20 16.27
C LYS A 119 17.64 4.71 17.11
N LYS A 120 16.83 5.67 16.64
CA LYS A 120 15.63 6.17 17.35
C LYS A 120 14.51 5.13 17.45
N VAL A 121 14.34 4.25 16.46
CA VAL A 121 13.34 3.18 16.53
C VAL A 121 13.79 2.07 17.49
N THR A 122 15.10 1.84 17.63
CA THR A 122 15.65 0.93 18.65
C THR A 122 15.77 1.53 20.05
N SER A 123 15.75 2.87 20.19
CA SER A 123 15.98 3.58 21.45
C SER A 123 14.73 4.22 22.06
N LEU A 124 13.53 3.92 21.57
CA LEU A 124 12.32 4.20 22.33
C LEU A 124 12.33 3.27 23.56
N PRO A 125 12.29 3.79 24.80
CA PRO A 125 12.11 2.93 25.96
C PRO A 125 10.76 2.25 25.78
N LYS A 126 10.77 0.92 25.63
CA LYS A 126 9.63 0.11 26.04
C LYS A 126 9.33 0.60 27.44
N LYS A 127 8.13 1.15 27.64
CA LYS A 127 7.61 1.39 28.98
C LYS A 127 7.57 0.02 29.65
N GLU A 128 8.61 -0.27 30.42
CA GLU A 128 8.71 -1.40 31.32
C GLU A 128 7.66 -1.17 32.41
N GLU A 129 6.43 -1.61 32.16
CA GLU A 129 5.68 -2.19 33.25
C GLU A 129 6.34 -3.54 33.53
N ALA A 130 7.08 -3.58 34.63
CA ALA A 130 7.73 -4.77 35.14
C ALA A 130 6.70 -5.89 35.30
N VAL A 131 6.70 -6.85 34.37
CA VAL A 131 6.13 -8.17 34.62
C VAL A 131 7.22 -9.17 34.32
N ALA A 132 7.86 -9.60 35.40
CA ALA A 132 8.79 -10.70 35.45
C ALA A 132 8.26 -11.88 34.64
N GLY A 133 9.14 -12.50 33.86
CA GLY A 133 8.84 -13.72 33.14
C GLY A 133 8.35 -14.80 34.10
N VAL A 134 7.09 -15.18 33.95
CA VAL A 134 6.55 -16.45 34.42
C VAL A 134 6.24 -17.27 33.17
N PRO A 135 6.70 -18.53 33.05
CA PRO A 135 6.31 -19.39 31.94
C PRO A 135 4.83 -19.74 32.14
N ASP A 136 3.95 -18.87 31.65
CA ASP A 136 2.51 -19.05 31.73
C ASP A 136 2.09 -20.03 30.63
N ASP A 137 2.01 -21.28 31.05
CA ASP A 137 1.83 -22.48 30.27
C ASP A 137 0.62 -22.35 29.33
N ARG A 138 0.89 -22.47 28.04
CA ARG A 138 -0.10 -22.29 26.96
C ARG A 138 -1.30 -23.20 27.15
N GLU A 139 -1.10 -24.38 27.74
CA GLU A 139 -2.16 -25.34 28.07
C GLU A 139 -3.11 -24.81 29.15
N SER A 140 -2.60 -24.10 30.16
CA SER A 140 -3.41 -23.49 31.22
C SER A 140 -4.37 -22.42 30.66
N ARG A 141 -3.96 -21.64 29.66
CA ARG A 141 -4.84 -20.68 28.98
C ARG A 141 -5.94 -21.36 28.16
N ILE A 142 -5.60 -22.47 27.53
CA ILE A 142 -6.55 -23.25 26.72
C ILE A 142 -7.59 -23.91 27.64
N GLN A 143 -7.17 -24.43 28.79
CA GLN A 143 -8.05 -25.04 29.80
C GLN A 143 -9.04 -24.00 30.35
N ALA A 144 -8.53 -22.83 30.77
CA ALA A 144 -9.37 -21.76 31.30
C ALA A 144 -10.40 -21.24 30.28
N ALA A 145 -10.05 -21.22 28.99
CA ALA A 145 -11.00 -20.86 27.92
C ALA A 145 -12.10 -21.91 27.74
N ARG A 146 -11.77 -23.21 27.86
CA ARG A 146 -12.72 -24.32 27.76
C ARG A 146 -13.70 -24.35 28.94
N ASP A 147 -13.22 -24.17 30.16
CA ASP A 147 -14.06 -24.18 31.36
C ASP A 147 -15.09 -23.03 31.34
N ARG A 148 -14.66 -21.84 30.89
CA ARG A 148 -15.55 -20.70 30.69
C ARG A 148 -16.64 -20.97 29.65
N PHE A 149 -16.35 -21.75 28.61
CA PHE A 149 -17.32 -22.13 27.60
C PHE A 149 -18.33 -23.15 28.13
N LEU A 150 -17.86 -24.16 28.87
CA LEU A 150 -18.71 -25.19 29.47
C LEU A 150 -19.65 -24.61 30.54
N ALA A 151 -19.17 -23.68 31.37
CA ALA A 151 -19.98 -22.98 32.36
C ALA A 151 -21.15 -22.18 31.74
N ARG A 152 -21.00 -21.72 30.49
CA ARG A 152 -22.07 -21.05 29.75
C ARG A 152 -23.05 -22.04 29.11
N LYS A 153 -22.59 -23.24 28.76
CA LYS A 153 -23.41 -24.24 28.08
C LYS A 153 -24.26 -25.09 29.03
N GLY A 154 -23.86 -25.21 30.30
CA GLY A 154 -24.61 -25.95 31.33
C GLY A 154 -25.79 -25.19 31.97
N LYS A 155 -26.11 -23.98 31.50
CA LYS A 155 -27.21 -23.14 32.02
C LYS A 155 -28.37 -22.98 31.04
N LYS A 156 -28.51 -23.92 30.11
CA LYS A 156 -29.63 -24.04 29.17
C LYS A 156 -30.27 -25.41 29.29
#